data_AF-A0A196SGW9-F1
#
_entry.id   AF-A0A196SGW9-F1
#
_cell.length_a   1.000
_cell.length_b   1.000
_cell.length_c   1.000
_cell.angle_alpha   90.00
_cell.angle_beta   90.00
_cell.angle_gamma   90.00
#
_symmetry.space_group_name_H-M   'P 1'
#
loop_
_entity.id
_entity.type
_entity.pdbx_description
1 polymer ?
#
loop_
_entity_poly.entity_id
_entity_poly.type
_entity_poly.pdbx_seq_one_letter_code
_entity_poly.pdbx_strand_id
1 'polypeptide(L)'
;MAARPVVSVYSVENADQVNTTVALPAVFTSPIRTDIVQFVHTNMNKNHRQPYAVFRRAGHQHSAISWGTGRAEAIALPFRNIPGVELCNVNRMNLLRMAPGGHVGRFVIWTKAAFERLDALYGSATVKSEKVDYVLPQSIVTMTDINRIINSTEVQSVVRPAMKNVNYPAHVNPLKNKAAMDELNPYAAIARAAEQKAVAENIKNKAANQEKKRAEKAKFAEKKAAYFENMML
;
A
#
# COMPACT_ATOMS: atom_id res chain seq x y z
N MET A 1 13.76 20.96 -10.08
CA MET A 1 14.49 20.37 -11.23
C MET A 1 15.64 21.29 -11.59
N ALA A 2 16.90 20.83 -11.61
CA ALA A 2 18.06 21.70 -11.77
C ALA A 2 18.27 22.24 -13.21
N ALA A 3 17.59 21.66 -14.20
CA ALA A 3 17.58 22.14 -15.59
C ALA A 3 16.19 21.94 -16.22
N ARG A 4 15.80 22.83 -17.13
CA ARG A 4 14.56 22.73 -17.89
C ARG A 4 14.82 21.92 -19.16
N PRO A 5 14.19 20.75 -19.34
CA PRO A 5 14.37 19.96 -20.56
C PRO A 5 13.76 20.69 -21.77
N VAL A 6 14.24 20.36 -22.98
CA VAL A 6 13.65 20.83 -24.23
C VAL A 6 12.64 19.81 -24.76
N VAL A 7 11.61 20.30 -25.44
CA VAL A 7 10.52 19.52 -26.03
C VAL A 7 10.49 19.75 -27.53
N SER A 8 10.27 18.69 -28.30
CA SER A 8 10.15 18.73 -29.76
C SER A 8 8.80 19.28 -30.22
N VAL A 9 8.82 20.17 -31.20
CA VAL A 9 7.65 20.69 -31.89
C VAL A 9 7.51 19.97 -33.22
N TYR A 10 6.37 19.29 -33.41
CA TYR A 10 6.08 18.50 -34.59
C TYR A 10 5.36 19.32 -35.67
N SER A 11 5.55 18.91 -36.93
CA SER A 11 4.78 19.43 -38.07
C SER A 11 3.37 18.85 -38.11
N VAL A 12 2.44 19.59 -38.72
CA VAL A 12 1.07 19.10 -38.98
C VAL A 12 1.04 18.17 -40.19
N GLU A 13 1.95 18.38 -41.15
CA GLU A 13 1.98 17.64 -42.42
C GLU A 13 2.65 16.27 -42.26
N ASN A 14 3.74 16.20 -41.48
CA ASN A 14 4.52 14.99 -41.25
C ASN A 14 4.69 14.77 -39.75
N ALA A 15 4.07 13.70 -39.22
CA ALA A 15 4.09 13.40 -37.79
C ALA A 15 5.47 13.05 -37.24
N ASP A 16 6.36 12.48 -38.08
CA ASP A 16 7.71 12.07 -37.66
C ASP A 16 8.75 13.19 -37.78
N GLN A 17 8.36 14.32 -38.40
CA GLN A 17 9.27 15.43 -38.63
C GLN A 17 9.23 16.41 -37.44
N VAL A 18 10.37 16.54 -36.78
CA VAL A 18 10.60 17.58 -35.76
C VAL A 18 10.99 18.88 -36.45
N ASN A 19 10.17 19.92 -36.29
CA ASN A 19 10.41 21.23 -36.88
C ASN A 19 11.39 22.06 -36.04
N THR A 20 11.08 22.24 -34.75
CA THR A 20 11.89 23.06 -33.82
C THR A 20 11.82 22.47 -32.41
N THR A 21 12.69 22.92 -31.51
CA THR A 21 12.62 22.58 -30.09
C THR A 21 12.32 23.82 -29.26
N VAL A 22 11.60 23.62 -28.15
CA VAL A 22 11.20 24.68 -27.20
C VAL A 22 11.47 24.21 -25.77
N ALA A 23 11.93 25.10 -24.89
CA ALA A 23 12.14 24.76 -23.48
C ALA A 23 10.80 24.46 -22.76
N LEU A 24 10.78 23.43 -21.89
CA LEU A 24 9.60 23.05 -21.13
C LEU A 24 9.16 24.17 -20.17
N PRO A 25 7.93 24.71 -20.26
CA PRO A 25 7.40 25.74 -19.38
C PRO A 25 7.53 25.41 -17.89
N ALA A 26 7.88 26.39 -17.06
CA ALA A 26 8.14 26.16 -15.63
C ALA A 26 6.92 25.58 -14.90
N VAL A 27 5.70 25.88 -15.38
CA VAL A 27 4.44 25.34 -14.82
C VAL A 27 4.40 23.81 -14.79
N PHE A 28 5.08 23.12 -15.71
CA PHE A 28 5.15 21.65 -15.73
C PHE A 28 6.04 21.06 -14.63
N THR A 29 6.81 21.91 -13.93
CA THR A 29 7.59 21.48 -12.75
C THR A 29 6.81 21.61 -11.45
N SER A 30 5.60 22.19 -11.49
CA SER A 30 4.75 22.33 -10.31
C SER A 30 4.34 20.96 -9.74
N PRO A 31 4.17 20.83 -8.41
CA PRO A 31 3.81 19.57 -7.78
C PRO A 31 2.40 19.13 -8.20
N ILE A 32 2.27 17.88 -8.63
CA ILE A 32 0.97 17.30 -8.99
C ILE A 32 0.18 17.04 -7.70
N ARG A 33 -0.89 17.80 -7.49
CA ARG A 33 -1.77 17.73 -6.32
C ARG A 33 -3.19 17.32 -6.71
N THR A 34 -3.43 16.01 -6.77
CA THR A 34 -4.74 15.44 -7.13
C THR A 34 -5.84 15.80 -6.13
N ASP A 35 -5.47 15.89 -4.86
CA ASP A 35 -6.34 16.32 -3.76
C ASP A 35 -6.89 17.75 -3.97
N ILE A 36 -6.00 18.71 -4.26
CA ILE A 36 -6.38 20.10 -4.49
C ILE A 36 -7.21 20.21 -5.76
N VAL A 37 -6.79 19.53 -6.83
CA VAL A 37 -7.52 19.53 -8.11
C VAL A 37 -8.94 19.00 -7.92
N GLN A 38 -9.12 17.86 -7.24
CA GLN A 38 -10.43 17.28 -7.00
C GLN A 38 -11.31 18.19 -6.13
N PHE A 39 -10.75 18.75 -5.06
CA PHE A 39 -11.46 19.66 -4.16
C PHE A 39 -11.96 20.91 -4.90
N VAL A 40 -11.07 21.60 -5.62
CA VAL A 40 -11.39 22.81 -6.36
C VAL A 40 -12.35 22.51 -7.50
N HIS A 41 -12.11 21.43 -8.27
CA HIS A 41 -12.99 21.01 -9.36
C HIS A 41 -14.42 20.79 -8.87
N THR A 42 -14.59 20.07 -7.76
CA THR A 42 -15.92 19.78 -7.20
C THR A 42 -16.66 21.05 -6.83
N ASN A 43 -15.99 22.02 -6.21
CA ASN A 43 -16.61 23.29 -5.82
C ASN A 43 -16.90 24.18 -7.03
N MET A 44 -16.00 24.22 -8.00
CA MET A 44 -16.19 25.01 -9.21
C MET A 44 -17.31 24.45 -10.09
N ASN A 45 -17.45 23.12 -10.16
CA ASN A 45 -18.53 22.47 -10.92
C ASN A 45 -19.91 22.73 -10.32
N LYS A 46 -20.03 22.90 -9.00
CA LYS A 46 -21.30 23.27 -8.34
C LYS A 46 -21.85 24.60 -8.85
N ASN A 47 -20.98 25.54 -9.27
CA ASN A 47 -21.39 26.84 -9.79
C ASN A 47 -22.11 26.77 -11.15
N HIS A 48 -22.02 25.64 -11.87
CA HIS A 48 -22.73 25.43 -13.14
C HIS A 48 -24.15 24.90 -12.95
N ARG A 49 -24.56 24.59 -11.72
CA ARG A 49 -25.89 24.04 -11.44
C ARG A 49 -26.93 25.15 -11.60
N GLN A 50 -27.93 24.89 -12.44
CA GLN A 50 -29.13 25.72 -12.47
C GLN A 50 -29.94 25.46 -11.19
N PRO A 51 -30.48 26.51 -10.54
CA PRO A 51 -31.32 26.32 -9.38
C PRO A 51 -32.58 25.56 -9.81
N TYR A 52 -32.93 24.53 -9.06
CA TYR A 52 -34.17 23.81 -9.22
C TYR A 52 -34.88 23.77 -7.87
N ALA A 53 -36.18 24.01 -7.92
CA ALA A 53 -37.06 23.89 -6.78
C ALA A 53 -38.40 23.35 -7.29
N VAL A 54 -39.14 22.69 -6.42
CA VAL A 54 -40.53 22.37 -6.72
C VAL A 54 -41.34 23.67 -6.80
N PHE A 55 -42.32 23.72 -7.70
CA PHE A 55 -43.23 24.85 -7.76
C PHE A 55 -43.90 25.04 -6.39
N ARG A 56 -43.89 26.27 -5.86
CA ARG A 56 -44.35 26.58 -4.49
C ARG A 56 -45.78 26.08 -4.20
N ARG A 57 -46.61 25.89 -5.24
CA ARG A 57 -47.99 25.42 -5.17
C ARG A 57 -48.21 24.09 -5.92
N ALA A 58 -47.16 23.29 -6.14
CA ALA A 58 -47.31 21.96 -6.73
C ALA A 58 -48.37 21.16 -5.95
N GLY A 59 -49.36 20.60 -6.66
CA GLY A 59 -50.52 19.91 -6.08
C GLY A 59 -51.77 20.76 -5.78
N HIS A 60 -51.74 22.09 -5.99
CA HIS A 60 -52.82 22.98 -5.55
C HIS A 60 -53.59 23.71 -6.67
N GLN A 61 -53.33 23.43 -7.96
CA GLN A 61 -53.89 24.22 -9.06
C GLN A 61 -54.17 23.37 -10.32
N HIS A 62 -55.42 22.95 -10.52
CA HIS A 62 -56.06 22.63 -11.82
C HIS A 62 -57.03 23.80 -12.15
N SER A 63 -57.43 24.19 -13.37
CA SER A 63 -57.56 23.54 -14.69
C SER A 63 -56.70 24.25 -15.76
N ALA A 64 -56.27 23.49 -16.78
CA ALA A 64 -55.22 23.87 -17.74
C ALA A 64 -55.75 24.18 -19.16
N ILE A 65 -55.06 25.08 -19.89
CA ILE A 65 -54.63 24.92 -21.30
C ILE A 65 -53.62 26.04 -21.67
N SER A 66 -52.67 25.70 -22.55
CA SER A 66 -51.50 26.46 -23.04
C SER A 66 -51.58 26.62 -24.56
N TRP A 67 -50.85 27.57 -25.18
CA TRP A 67 -49.94 27.30 -26.33
C TRP A 67 -48.95 28.47 -26.55
N GLY A 68 -47.69 28.13 -26.87
CA GLY A 68 -46.60 29.06 -27.19
C GLY A 68 -45.52 28.45 -28.10
N THR A 69 -44.64 29.30 -28.62
CA THR A 69 -43.91 29.26 -29.92
C THR A 69 -42.45 28.76 -29.90
N GLY A 70 -41.90 28.43 -31.09
CA GLY A 70 -40.52 27.97 -31.31
C GLY A 70 -39.55 29.01 -31.90
N ARG A 71 -38.24 28.67 -31.91
CA ARG A 71 -37.11 29.20 -32.73
C ARG A 71 -35.77 28.56 -32.31
N ALA A 72 -34.84 28.31 -33.27
CA ALA A 72 -33.38 28.42 -33.11
C ALA A 72 -32.63 28.12 -34.43
N GLU A 73 -31.45 28.72 -34.65
CA GLU A 73 -30.26 28.05 -35.25
C GLU A 73 -28.99 28.92 -35.14
N ALA A 74 -27.82 28.28 -34.95
CA ALA A 74 -26.50 28.93 -34.93
C ALA A 74 -25.39 28.01 -35.50
N ILE A 75 -24.38 28.64 -36.11
CA ILE A 75 -23.34 28.07 -36.99
C ILE A 75 -22.05 27.66 -36.23
N ALA A 76 -21.31 26.65 -36.72
CA ALA A 76 -20.17 26.00 -36.07
C ALA A 76 -18.78 26.23 -36.72
N LEU A 77 -17.71 25.97 -35.94
CA LEU A 77 -16.27 26.08 -36.28
C LEU A 77 -15.60 24.67 -36.37
N PRO A 78 -14.46 24.51 -37.09
CA PRO A 78 -13.98 23.22 -37.59
C PRO A 78 -13.67 22.11 -36.58
N PHE A 79 -13.00 22.38 -35.45
CA PHE A 79 -12.69 21.34 -34.43
C PHE A 79 -13.82 21.10 -33.42
N ARG A 80 -14.90 21.90 -33.48
CA ARG A 80 -15.98 21.86 -32.49
C ARG A 80 -16.97 20.72 -32.73
N ASN A 81 -16.93 20.13 -33.91
CA ASN A 81 -17.82 19.05 -34.34
C ASN A 81 -17.15 17.68 -34.34
N ILE A 82 -15.93 17.57 -33.77
CA ILE A 82 -15.26 16.27 -33.59
C ILE A 82 -15.65 15.75 -32.19
N PRO A 83 -16.22 14.53 -32.08
CA PRO A 83 -16.66 14.00 -30.80
C PRO A 83 -15.48 13.82 -29.84
N GLY A 84 -15.63 14.29 -28.59
CA GLY A 84 -14.62 14.14 -27.53
C GLY A 84 -13.46 15.14 -27.59
N VAL A 85 -13.41 16.03 -28.59
CA VAL A 85 -12.37 17.06 -28.72
C VAL A 85 -12.88 18.39 -28.16
N GLU A 86 -12.05 19.04 -27.36
CA GLU A 86 -12.35 20.37 -26.81
C GLU A 86 -11.23 21.36 -27.10
N LEU A 87 -11.61 22.62 -27.33
CA LEU A 87 -10.68 23.73 -27.48
C LEU A 87 -10.59 24.53 -26.18
N CYS A 88 -9.37 24.97 -25.84
CA CYS A 88 -9.11 25.81 -24.67
C CYS A 88 -8.06 26.86 -25.04
N ASN A 89 -8.30 28.12 -24.70
CA ASN A 89 -7.34 29.19 -24.90
C ASN A 89 -6.47 29.34 -23.64
N VAL A 90 -5.14 29.45 -23.81
CA VAL A 90 -4.15 29.50 -22.73
C VAL A 90 -4.40 30.61 -21.71
N ASN A 91 -4.82 31.79 -22.17
CA ASN A 91 -5.06 32.93 -21.27
C ASN A 91 -6.26 32.70 -20.34
N ARG A 92 -7.15 31.77 -20.71
CA ARG A 92 -8.41 31.47 -20.02
C ARG A 92 -8.61 29.96 -19.90
N MET A 93 -7.57 29.27 -19.43
CA MET A 93 -7.64 27.85 -19.14
C MET A 93 -8.58 27.56 -17.98
N ASN A 94 -9.47 26.58 -18.18
CA ASN A 94 -10.45 26.19 -17.20
C ASN A 94 -10.10 24.81 -16.61
N LEU A 95 -10.09 24.70 -15.29
CA LEU A 95 -9.86 23.44 -14.57
C LEU A 95 -10.88 22.35 -14.95
N LEU A 96 -12.16 22.69 -15.20
CA LEU A 96 -13.17 21.70 -15.60
C LEU A 96 -12.85 21.04 -16.94
N ARG A 97 -12.17 21.76 -17.83
CA ARG A 97 -11.72 21.21 -19.11
C ARG A 97 -10.41 20.47 -18.97
N MET A 98 -9.49 20.93 -18.14
CA MET A 98 -8.17 20.26 -17.99
C MET A 98 -8.25 18.99 -17.13
N ALA A 99 -9.17 18.93 -16.18
CA ALA A 99 -9.34 17.82 -15.25
C ALA A 99 -10.82 17.43 -15.12
N PRO A 100 -11.46 16.88 -16.18
CA PRO A 100 -12.86 16.50 -16.14
C PRO A 100 -13.10 15.46 -15.03
N GLY A 101 -14.13 15.70 -14.21
CA GLY A 101 -14.42 14.85 -13.05
C GLY A 101 -13.43 15.01 -11.89
N GLY A 102 -12.47 15.93 -11.98
CA GLY A 102 -11.40 16.10 -10.99
C GLY A 102 -10.20 15.18 -11.18
N HIS A 103 -10.14 14.42 -12.28
CA HIS A 103 -8.99 13.58 -12.61
C HIS A 103 -7.91 14.38 -13.35
N VAL A 104 -6.67 14.32 -12.86
CA VAL A 104 -5.52 14.96 -13.52
C VAL A 104 -5.05 14.14 -14.73
N GLY A 105 -4.41 14.79 -15.70
CA GLY A 105 -3.75 14.10 -16.82
C GLY A 105 -4.60 13.96 -18.08
N ARG A 106 -5.42 14.95 -18.44
CA ARG A 106 -6.06 14.99 -19.76
C ARG A 106 -4.98 15.07 -20.85
N PHE A 107 -5.16 14.32 -21.92
CA PHE A 107 -4.32 14.45 -23.11
C PHE A 107 -4.57 15.81 -23.77
N VAL A 108 -3.55 16.67 -23.80
CA VAL A 108 -3.63 18.02 -24.35
C VAL A 108 -2.61 18.17 -25.48
N ILE A 109 -3.09 18.66 -26.62
CA ILE A 109 -2.24 19.06 -27.75
C ILE A 109 -2.05 20.59 -27.66
N TRP A 110 -0.79 21.02 -27.65
CA TRP A 110 -0.42 22.43 -27.57
C TRP A 110 0.05 22.93 -28.94
N THR A 111 -0.36 24.15 -29.31
CA THR A 111 0.35 24.88 -30.37
C THR A 111 1.64 25.45 -29.80
N LYS A 112 2.67 25.63 -30.65
CA LYS A 112 3.97 26.19 -30.21
C LYS A 112 3.81 27.51 -29.45
N ALA A 113 3.08 28.45 -30.03
CA ALA A 113 2.85 29.77 -29.43
C ALA A 113 2.09 29.68 -28.09
N ALA A 114 1.13 28.76 -27.98
CA ALA A 114 0.41 28.50 -26.73
C ALA A 114 1.35 27.96 -25.64
N PHE A 115 2.27 27.07 -26.01
CA PHE A 115 3.23 26.47 -25.09
C PHE A 115 4.23 27.50 -24.55
N GLU A 116 4.78 28.35 -25.42
CA GLU A 116 5.69 29.44 -25.05
C GLU A 116 5.00 30.50 -24.17
N ARG A 117 3.71 30.77 -24.43
CA ARG A 117 2.91 31.75 -23.67
C ARG A 117 2.75 31.39 -22.19
N LEU A 118 2.81 30.10 -21.83
CA LEU A 118 2.64 29.63 -20.45
C LEU A 118 3.67 30.23 -19.49
N ASP A 119 4.92 30.40 -19.94
CA ASP A 119 5.99 30.97 -19.12
C ASP A 119 5.74 32.43 -18.77
N ALA A 120 5.24 33.21 -19.72
CA ALA A 120 4.86 34.60 -19.46
C ALA A 120 3.63 34.68 -18.54
N LEU A 121 2.66 33.77 -18.72
CA LEU A 121 1.40 33.81 -17.97
C LEU A 121 1.56 33.41 -16.49
N TYR A 122 2.32 32.36 -16.22
CA TYR A 122 2.50 31.82 -14.87
C TYR A 122 3.82 32.23 -14.22
N GLY A 123 4.78 32.73 -15.00
CA GLY A 123 6.13 33.01 -14.54
C GLY A 123 7.04 31.79 -14.60
N SER A 124 8.34 32.07 -14.49
CA SER A 124 9.43 31.10 -14.43
C SER A 124 10.45 31.57 -13.38
N ALA A 125 11.51 30.81 -13.13
CA ALA A 125 12.57 31.22 -12.19
C ALA A 125 13.21 32.55 -12.58
N THR A 126 13.24 32.88 -13.89
CA THR A 126 13.83 34.12 -14.42
C THR A 126 12.78 35.16 -14.80
N VAL A 127 11.56 34.74 -15.13
CA VAL A 127 10.50 35.61 -15.69
C VAL A 127 9.40 35.80 -14.66
N LYS A 128 9.06 37.04 -14.33
CA LYS A 128 7.94 37.34 -13.43
C LYS A 128 6.60 36.98 -14.08
N SER A 129 5.69 36.41 -13.31
CA SER A 129 4.32 36.12 -13.73
C SER A 129 3.56 37.40 -14.09
N GLU A 130 2.82 37.38 -15.21
CA GLU A 130 1.84 38.41 -15.54
C GLU A 130 0.64 38.42 -14.59
N LYS A 131 0.29 37.27 -14.00
CA LYS A 131 -0.74 37.22 -12.96
C LYS A 131 -0.25 37.96 -11.72
N VAL A 132 -1.07 38.91 -11.26
CA VAL A 132 -0.79 39.75 -10.09
C VAL A 132 -0.52 38.87 -8.88
N ASP A 133 0.61 39.14 -8.21
CA ASP A 133 1.07 38.47 -6.99
C ASP A 133 1.06 36.94 -7.05
N TYR A 134 1.21 36.38 -8.25
CA TYR A 134 1.24 34.94 -8.46
C TYR A 134 2.67 34.42 -8.53
N VAL A 135 2.92 33.33 -7.80
CA VAL A 135 4.16 32.55 -7.83
C VAL A 135 3.80 31.08 -7.95
N LEU A 136 4.59 30.31 -8.69
CA LEU A 136 4.38 28.87 -8.82
C LEU A 136 4.50 28.19 -7.45
N PRO A 137 3.54 27.30 -7.10
CA PRO A 137 3.64 26.48 -5.90
C PRO A 137 4.95 25.68 -5.90
N GLN A 138 5.70 25.77 -4.80
CA GLN A 138 6.90 24.97 -4.59
C GLN A 138 6.51 23.60 -4.02
N SER A 139 7.26 22.56 -4.40
CA SER A 139 7.08 21.24 -3.81
C SER A 139 7.63 21.21 -2.39
N ILE A 140 6.93 20.50 -1.48
CA ILE A 140 7.40 20.30 -0.10
C ILE A 140 8.69 19.46 -0.09
N VAL A 141 8.75 18.46 -0.98
CA VAL A 141 9.91 17.59 -1.15
C VAL A 141 10.62 17.98 -2.44
N THR A 142 11.95 18.08 -2.40
CA THR A 142 12.78 18.41 -3.57
C THR A 142 12.93 17.25 -4.55
N MET A 143 12.95 16.01 -4.05
CA MET A 143 13.06 14.77 -4.81
C MET A 143 11.96 13.79 -4.40
N THR A 144 11.13 13.34 -5.34
CA THR A 144 10.01 12.42 -5.07
C THR A 144 10.40 10.96 -5.08
N ASP A 145 11.57 10.61 -5.63
CA ASP A 145 12.07 9.24 -5.66
C ASP A 145 12.67 8.86 -4.30
N ILE A 146 11.78 8.41 -3.40
CA ILE A 146 12.13 7.97 -2.05
C ILE A 146 13.05 6.74 -2.12
N ASN A 147 12.85 5.83 -3.08
CA ASN A 147 13.65 4.61 -3.21
C ASN A 147 15.11 4.95 -3.53
N ARG A 148 15.35 5.91 -4.42
CA ARG A 148 16.70 6.40 -4.71
C ARG A 148 17.37 6.98 -3.48
N ILE A 149 16.64 7.75 -2.66
CA ILE A 149 17.17 8.31 -1.42
C ILE A 149 17.48 7.20 -0.42
N ILE A 150 16.55 6.26 -0.20
CA ILE A 150 16.74 5.13 0.71
C ILE A 150 17.95 4.30 0.30
N ASN A 151 18.11 4.01 -0.99
CA ASN A 151 19.18 3.16 -1.51
C ASN A 151 20.50 3.91 -1.75
N SER A 152 20.56 5.21 -1.43
CA SER A 152 21.79 5.98 -1.53
C SER A 152 22.84 5.47 -0.55
N THR A 153 24.11 5.59 -0.92
CA THR A 153 25.25 5.15 -0.10
C THR A 153 25.31 5.85 1.26
N GLU A 154 24.91 7.12 1.28
CA GLU A 154 24.89 8.00 2.44
C GLU A 154 23.87 7.50 3.48
N VAL A 155 22.71 7.03 3.01
CA VAL A 155 21.69 6.43 3.89
C VAL A 155 22.09 5.00 4.25
N GLN A 156 22.43 4.16 3.28
CA GLN A 156 22.71 2.73 3.51
C GLN A 156 23.96 2.47 4.36
N SER A 157 24.96 3.36 4.36
CA SER A 157 26.15 3.24 5.23
C SER A 157 25.84 3.45 6.71
N VAL A 158 24.75 4.15 7.04
CA VAL A 158 24.34 4.46 8.42
C VAL A 158 23.19 3.53 8.88
N VAL A 159 22.36 3.06 7.95
CA VAL A 159 21.22 2.19 8.24
C VAL A 159 21.67 0.87 8.85
N ARG A 160 21.06 0.51 9.98
CA ARG A 160 21.29 -0.79 10.63
C ARG A 160 20.70 -1.92 9.77
N PRO A 161 21.31 -3.12 9.78
CA PRO A 161 20.75 -4.26 9.07
C PRO A 161 19.33 -4.58 9.55
N ALA A 162 18.49 -5.06 8.64
CA ALA A 162 17.13 -5.45 8.96
C ALA A 162 17.11 -6.54 10.04
N MET A 163 16.25 -6.38 11.05
CA MET A 163 16.06 -7.40 12.08
C MET A 163 15.41 -8.65 11.48
N LYS A 164 15.92 -9.83 11.82
CA LYS A 164 15.29 -11.09 11.43
C LYS A 164 14.01 -11.27 12.23
N ASN A 165 12.89 -11.44 11.54
CA ASN A 165 11.67 -11.85 12.21
C ASN A 165 11.80 -13.33 12.59
N VAL A 166 11.87 -13.63 13.89
CA VAL A 166 11.99 -15.00 14.39
C VAL A 166 10.59 -15.55 14.56
N ASN A 167 10.24 -16.54 13.75
CA ASN A 167 8.97 -17.26 13.93
C ASN A 167 9.16 -18.28 15.06
N TYR A 168 8.37 -18.15 16.13
CA TYR A 168 8.44 -19.07 17.25
C TYR A 168 7.64 -20.33 16.91
N PRO A 169 8.25 -21.53 16.97
CA PRO A 169 7.51 -22.77 16.80
C PRO A 169 6.52 -22.96 17.96
N ALA A 170 5.45 -23.71 17.71
CA ALA A 170 4.49 -24.04 18.76
C ALA A 170 5.18 -24.78 19.92
N HIS A 171 4.84 -24.41 21.16
CA HIS A 171 5.38 -25.06 22.35
C HIS A 171 4.96 -26.52 22.42
N VAL A 172 5.91 -27.43 22.24
CA VAL A 172 5.71 -28.86 22.42
C VAL A 172 6.05 -29.27 23.85
N ASN A 173 5.28 -30.20 24.43
CA ASN A 173 5.55 -30.71 25.77
C ASN A 173 6.72 -31.71 25.74
N PRO A 174 7.87 -31.44 26.39
CA PRO A 174 9.04 -32.33 26.35
C PRO A 174 8.77 -33.68 27.00
N LEU A 175 7.94 -33.75 28.04
CA LEU A 175 7.64 -35.02 28.73
C LEU A 175 6.88 -36.00 27.82
N LYS A 176 6.15 -35.49 26.84
CA LYS A 176 5.39 -36.29 25.86
C LYS A 176 6.14 -36.46 24.54
N ASN A 177 7.00 -35.49 24.17
CA ASN A 177 7.77 -35.51 22.94
C ASN A 177 9.24 -35.84 23.20
N LYS A 178 9.65 -37.05 22.81
CA LYS A 178 11.03 -37.55 22.93
C LYS A 178 12.08 -36.58 22.37
N ALA A 179 11.87 -36.05 21.16
CA ALA A 179 12.86 -35.22 20.49
C ALA A 179 13.08 -33.90 21.26
N ALA A 180 12.00 -33.29 21.75
CA ALA A 180 12.07 -32.09 22.57
C ALA A 180 12.74 -32.35 23.93
N MET A 181 12.54 -33.54 24.53
CA MET A 181 13.26 -33.92 25.76
C MET A 181 14.74 -34.16 25.51
N ASP A 182 15.10 -34.79 24.40
CA ASP A 182 16.48 -35.10 24.06
C ASP A 182 17.28 -33.82 23.74
N GLU A 183 16.64 -32.80 23.16
CA GLU A 183 17.22 -31.46 22.99
C GLU A 183 17.39 -30.72 24.33
N LEU A 184 16.41 -30.84 25.23
CA LEU A 184 16.45 -30.18 26.55
C LEU A 184 17.44 -30.84 27.52
N ASN A 185 17.52 -32.17 27.51
CA ASN A 185 18.34 -32.96 28.42
C ASN A 185 19.10 -34.08 27.67
N PRO A 186 20.41 -33.90 27.40
CA PRO A 186 21.20 -34.88 26.66
C PRO A 186 21.36 -36.23 27.40
N TYR A 187 21.20 -36.26 28.73
CA TYR A 187 21.25 -37.51 29.50
C TYR A 187 19.95 -38.31 29.45
N ALA A 188 18.84 -37.73 29.00
CA ALA A 188 17.54 -38.41 28.93
C ALA A 188 17.56 -39.60 27.96
N ALA A 189 18.38 -39.55 26.90
CA ALA A 189 18.59 -40.67 25.99
C ALA A 189 19.34 -41.83 26.68
N ILE A 190 20.39 -41.51 27.44
CA ILE A 190 21.21 -42.49 28.16
C ILE A 190 20.38 -43.16 29.27
N ALA A 191 19.66 -42.37 30.06
CA ALA A 191 18.81 -42.88 31.14
C ALA A 191 17.74 -43.84 30.61
N ARG A 192 17.04 -43.48 29.53
CA ARG A 192 16.05 -44.37 28.92
C ARG A 192 16.66 -45.63 28.32
N ALA A 193 17.84 -45.53 27.72
CA ALA A 193 18.56 -46.71 27.21
C ALA A 193 18.97 -47.65 28.36
N ALA A 194 19.42 -47.09 29.49
CA ALA A 194 19.75 -47.85 30.69
C ALA A 194 18.51 -48.50 31.32
N GLU A 195 17.39 -47.77 31.42
CA GLU A 195 16.11 -48.29 31.89
C GLU A 195 15.60 -49.43 31.01
N GLN A 196 15.65 -49.28 29.67
CA GLN A 196 15.23 -50.32 28.74
C GLN A 196 16.08 -51.59 28.89
N LYS A 197 17.40 -51.45 29.08
CA LYS A 197 18.29 -52.59 29.36
C LYS A 197 17.93 -53.26 30.69
N ALA A 198 17.76 -52.48 31.75
CA ALA A 198 17.40 -53.00 33.07
C ALA A 198 16.03 -53.71 33.06
N VAL A 199 15.02 -53.15 32.38
CA VAL A 199 13.71 -53.79 32.22
C VAL A 199 13.83 -55.10 31.44
N ALA A 200 14.62 -55.13 30.36
CA ALA A 200 14.84 -56.35 29.58
C ALA A 200 15.52 -57.46 30.41
N GLU A 201 16.53 -57.11 31.22
CA GLU A 201 17.19 -58.05 32.15
C GLU A 201 16.25 -58.53 33.26
N ASN A 202 15.44 -57.63 33.82
CA ASN A 202 14.45 -57.98 34.84
C ASN A 202 13.37 -58.93 34.31
N ILE A 203 12.93 -58.75 33.07
CA ILE A 203 11.96 -59.66 32.43
C ILE A 203 12.58 -61.05 32.25
N LYS A 204 13.84 -61.12 31.79
CA LYS A 204 14.56 -62.40 31.62
C LYS A 204 14.77 -63.13 32.95
N ASN A 205 15.15 -62.40 34.00
CA ASN A 205 15.49 -62.97 35.31
C ASN A 205 14.29 -63.08 36.26
N LYS A 206 13.06 -62.83 35.79
CA LYS A 206 11.86 -62.72 36.62
C LYS A 206 11.58 -63.98 37.45
N ALA A 207 11.68 -65.16 36.85
CA ALA A 207 11.42 -66.43 37.52
C ALA A 207 12.43 -66.70 38.65
N ALA A 208 13.73 -66.58 38.35
CA ALA A 208 14.80 -66.77 39.32
C ALA A 208 14.73 -65.76 40.48
N ASN A 209 14.39 -64.49 40.19
CA ASN A 209 14.22 -63.47 41.22
C ASN A 209 12.99 -63.74 42.09
N GLN A 210 11.89 -64.26 41.53
CA GLN A 210 10.72 -64.68 42.31
C GLN A 210 11.02 -65.86 43.23
N GLU A 211 11.78 -66.85 42.78
CA GLU A 211 12.19 -67.98 43.61
C GLU A 211 13.09 -67.56 44.77
N LYS A 212 14.08 -66.69 44.52
CA LYS A 212 14.91 -66.11 45.59
C LYS A 212 14.06 -65.36 46.61
N LYS A 213 13.10 -64.55 46.15
CA LYS A 213 12.18 -63.79 47.03
C LYS A 213 11.26 -64.72 47.83
N ARG A 214 10.82 -65.84 47.26
CA ARG A 214 10.05 -66.89 47.98
C ARG A 214 10.90 -67.58 49.03
N ALA A 215 12.15 -67.91 48.71
CA ALA A 215 13.07 -68.56 49.64
C ALA A 215 13.45 -67.65 50.83
N GLU A 216 13.71 -66.36 50.59
CA GLU A 216 13.90 -65.39 51.68
C GLU A 216 12.64 -65.24 52.55
N LYS A 217 11.46 -65.15 51.92
CA LYS A 217 10.21 -65.05 52.66
C LYS A 217 9.97 -66.29 53.54
N ALA A 218 10.35 -67.49 53.08
CA ALA A 218 10.29 -68.71 53.86
C ALA A 218 11.21 -68.65 55.10
N LYS A 219 12.47 -68.24 54.92
CA LYS A 219 13.42 -68.07 56.04
C LYS A 219 12.95 -67.03 57.07
N PHE A 220 12.36 -65.93 56.61
CA PHE A 220 11.78 -64.94 57.52
C PHE A 220 10.53 -65.45 58.23
N ALA A 221 9.72 -66.31 57.58
CA ALA A 221 8.58 -66.95 58.21
C ALA A 221 9.00 -67.92 59.32
N GLU A 222 10.07 -68.70 59.10
CA GLU A 222 10.63 -69.60 60.12
C GLU A 222 11.18 -68.83 61.32
N LYS A 223 11.95 -67.75 61.09
CA LYS A 223 12.41 -66.86 62.18
C LYS A 223 11.25 -66.24 62.94
N LYS A 224 10.19 -65.84 62.24
CA LYS A 224 8.98 -65.28 62.85
C LYS A 224 8.27 -66.33 63.71
N ALA A 225 8.15 -67.57 63.23
CA ALA A 225 7.56 -68.68 63.99
C ALA A 225 8.37 -69.00 65.26
N ALA A 226 9.70 -69.12 65.14
CA ALA A 226 10.59 -69.36 66.29
C ALA A 226 10.56 -68.23 67.33
N TYR A 227 10.38 -66.98 66.89
CA TYR A 227 10.18 -65.84 67.79
C TYR A 227 8.87 -65.97 68.59
N PHE A 228 7.78 -66.40 67.95
CA PHE A 228 6.49 -66.58 68.63
C PHE A 228 6.47 -67.80 69.57
N GLU A 229 7.20 -68.88 69.26
CA GLU A 229 7.33 -70.02 70.19
C GLU A 229 8.11 -69.66 71.46
N ASN A 230 9.23 -68.95 71.34
CA ASN A 230 9.99 -68.45 72.50
C ASN A 230 9.22 -67.44 73.37
N MET A 231 8.10 -66.91 72.89
CA MET A 231 7.25 -65.95 73.62
C MET A 231 6.09 -66.64 74.37
N MET A 232 5.84 -67.93 74.11
CA MET A 232 4.75 -68.74 74.71
C MET A 232 5.25 -69.77 75.74
N LEU A 233 6.56 -69.78 76.02
CA LEU A 233 7.23 -70.47 77.12
C LEU A 233 7.63 -69.45 78.20
#